data_AF-A0A8E2EML8-F1
#
_entry.id   AF-A0A8E2EML8-F1
#
_cell.length_a   1.000
_cell.length_b   1.000
_cell.length_c   1.000
_cell.angle_alpha   90.00
_cell.angle_beta   90.00
_cell.angle_gamma   90.00
#
_symmetry.space_group_name_H-M   'P 1'
#
loop_
_entity.id
_entity.type
_entity.pdbx_description
1 polymer ?
#
loop_
_entity_poly.entity_id
_entity_poly.type
_entity_poly.pdbx_seq_one_letter_code
_entity_poly.pdbx_strand_id
1 'polypeptide(L)'
;MSISRPSEFSLLAFHQMNSSKQLSHGKAKRHARQLAARATRRTLSEITPLNSQPQTQSPLFSTLPPELRNQIFELAVSQFEDRTRPFSANAFWYRPGHHYELRTETSLLRTCRLIYYETSVIPIRSATHYFYYNRQSYDLPVDNYLHHLARKEQDNLYHLHFFASVPLWDFEYLQKLLHLPFKRVTLSLRHSDWLGWKRDTKLWLGRLNHELLLPHTCQEFALELETLQRKKNELDEIVQRALTWEFQADDGAMLICETDRLVTSSWIGRSDYNNIRCEAHSPGPTISYHVVRLSWRLVG
;
A
#
# COMPACT_ATOMS: atom_id res chain seq x y z
N MET A 1 51.53 37.41 -31.56
CA MET A 1 51.30 36.02 -31.10
C MET A 1 49.83 35.88 -30.74
N SER A 2 48.99 35.38 -31.65
CA SER A 2 47.55 35.21 -31.41
C SER A 2 47.29 33.81 -30.85
N ILE A 3 46.75 33.74 -29.64
CA ILE A 3 46.25 32.51 -29.03
C ILE A 3 44.93 32.19 -29.72
N SER A 4 44.89 31.13 -30.53
CA SER A 4 43.66 30.61 -31.14
C SER A 4 42.77 30.00 -30.06
N ARG A 5 41.55 30.51 -29.94
CA ARG A 5 40.49 29.90 -29.11
C ARG A 5 40.05 28.58 -29.76
N PRO A 6 39.82 27.50 -28.98
CA PRO A 6 39.26 26.26 -29.53
C PRO A 6 37.86 26.53 -30.09
N SER A 7 37.52 25.88 -31.21
CA SER A 7 36.20 25.98 -31.84
C SER A 7 35.11 25.39 -30.93
N GLU A 8 33.93 26.04 -30.89
CA GLU A 8 32.76 25.63 -30.09
C GLU A 8 32.32 24.17 -30.34
N PHE A 9 32.64 23.62 -31.51
CA PHE A 9 32.39 22.21 -31.85
C PHE A 9 33.18 21.21 -30.98
N SER A 10 34.37 21.59 -30.48
CA SER A 10 35.19 20.71 -29.62
C SER A 10 34.61 20.56 -28.21
N LEU A 11 33.99 21.62 -27.68
CA LEU A 11 33.40 21.63 -26.34
C LEU A 11 32.09 20.82 -26.24
N LEU A 12 31.27 20.84 -27.29
CA LEU A 12 30.02 20.06 -27.37
C LEU A 12 30.27 18.54 -27.44
N ALA A 13 31.28 18.10 -28.21
CA ALA A 13 31.66 16.70 -28.30
C ALA A 13 32.24 16.15 -26.97
N PHE A 14 33.02 16.98 -26.25
CA PHE A 14 33.58 16.62 -24.96
C PHE A 14 32.50 16.48 -23.87
N HIS A 15 31.49 17.36 -23.89
CA HIS A 15 30.34 17.27 -22.98
C HIS A 15 29.45 16.04 -23.26
N GLN A 16 29.21 15.68 -24.53
CA GLN A 16 28.45 14.47 -24.88
C GLN A 16 29.18 13.17 -24.49
N MET A 17 30.51 13.10 -24.69
CA MET A 17 31.31 11.95 -24.27
C MET A 17 31.39 11.79 -22.73
N ASN A 18 31.46 12.89 -21.99
CA ASN A 18 31.44 12.83 -20.53
C ASN A 18 30.06 12.43 -19.98
N SER A 19 28.97 12.89 -20.60
CA SER A 19 27.61 12.48 -20.25
C SER A 19 27.38 10.98 -20.52
N SER A 20 27.87 10.44 -21.66
CA SER A 20 27.72 9.01 -21.97
C SER A 20 28.56 8.11 -21.07
N LYS A 21 29.77 8.53 -20.68
CA LYS A 21 30.61 7.83 -19.70
C LYS A 21 30.02 7.87 -18.28
N GLN A 22 29.40 8.98 -17.88
CA GLN A 22 28.71 9.05 -16.58
C GLN A 22 27.46 8.16 -16.56
N LEU A 23 26.68 8.14 -17.64
CA LEU A 23 25.51 7.26 -17.79
C LEU A 23 25.90 5.76 -17.81
N SER A 24 27.00 5.40 -18.49
CA SER A 24 27.48 4.01 -18.51
C SER A 24 28.03 3.56 -17.15
N HIS A 25 28.73 4.44 -16.44
CA HIS A 25 29.22 4.19 -15.08
C HIS A 25 28.08 4.04 -14.06
N GLY A 26 27.02 4.85 -14.19
CA GLY A 26 25.80 4.71 -13.39
C GLY A 26 25.07 3.39 -13.63
N LYS A 27 24.98 2.94 -14.89
CA LYS A 27 24.41 1.63 -15.26
C LYS A 27 25.23 0.46 -14.69
N ALA A 28 26.56 0.52 -14.78
CA ALA A 28 27.44 -0.51 -14.22
C ALA A 28 27.33 -0.63 -12.70
N LYS A 29 27.30 0.50 -11.97
CA LYS A 29 27.06 0.53 -10.51
C LYS A 29 25.69 -0.05 -10.13
N ARG A 30 24.63 0.29 -10.89
CA ARG A 30 23.29 -0.27 -10.67
C ARG A 30 23.29 -1.79 -10.88
N HIS A 31 23.92 -2.27 -11.95
CA HIS A 31 24.02 -3.70 -12.24
C HIS A 31 24.77 -4.47 -11.13
N ALA A 32 25.91 -3.95 -10.68
CA ALA A 32 26.66 -4.55 -9.57
C ALA A 32 25.84 -4.63 -8.27
N ARG A 33 25.10 -3.56 -7.93
CA ARG A 33 24.18 -3.57 -6.77
C ARG A 33 23.08 -4.61 -6.91
N GLN A 34 22.50 -4.77 -8.11
CA GLN A 34 21.49 -5.78 -8.37
C GLN A 34 22.03 -7.21 -8.24
N LEU A 35 23.25 -7.46 -8.73
CA LEU A 35 23.91 -8.76 -8.57
C LEU A 35 24.19 -9.07 -7.10
N ALA A 36 24.72 -8.11 -6.34
CA ALA A 36 24.96 -8.27 -4.92
C ALA A 36 23.66 -8.56 -4.15
N ALA A 37 22.60 -7.79 -4.41
CA ALA A 37 21.30 -8.02 -3.79
C ALA A 37 20.71 -9.41 -4.12
N ARG A 38 20.87 -9.88 -5.36
CA ARG A 38 20.45 -11.24 -5.76
C ARG A 38 21.25 -12.31 -5.04
N ALA A 39 22.58 -12.15 -4.91
CA ALA A 39 23.42 -13.07 -4.16
C ALA A 39 22.99 -13.13 -2.68
N THR A 40 22.78 -11.98 -2.03
CA THR A 40 22.28 -11.91 -0.65
C THR A 40 20.94 -12.63 -0.49
N ARG A 41 19.97 -12.39 -1.39
CA ARG A 41 18.66 -13.08 -1.32
C ARG A 41 18.79 -14.60 -1.45
N ARG A 42 19.68 -15.10 -2.32
CA ARG A 42 19.95 -16.54 -2.43
C ARG A 42 20.47 -17.11 -1.12
N THR A 43 21.49 -16.48 -0.54
CA THR A 43 22.04 -16.91 0.76
C THR A 43 21.00 -16.88 1.88
N LEU A 44 20.12 -15.87 1.90
CA LEU A 44 19.04 -15.80 2.88
C LEU A 44 17.99 -16.90 2.67
N SER A 45 17.70 -17.27 1.42
CA SER A 45 16.74 -18.33 1.09
C SER A 45 17.23 -19.74 1.45
N GLU A 46 18.55 -19.92 1.56
CA GLU A 46 19.20 -21.18 1.94
C GLU A 46 19.26 -21.37 3.47
N ILE A 47 18.88 -20.38 4.27
CA ILE A 47 18.89 -20.51 5.72
C ILE A 47 17.89 -21.59 6.15
N THR A 48 18.38 -22.55 6.94
CA THR A 48 17.57 -23.61 7.58
C THR A 48 18.04 -23.80 9.02
N PRO A 49 17.26 -24.47 9.88
CA PRO A 49 17.71 -24.83 11.22
C PRO A 49 18.99 -25.68 11.21
N LEU A 50 19.14 -26.57 10.21
CA LEU A 50 20.27 -27.50 10.11
C LEU A 50 21.62 -26.80 9.81
N ASN A 51 21.58 -25.68 9.08
CA ASN A 51 22.79 -24.91 8.75
C ASN A 51 22.95 -23.63 9.60
N SER A 52 22.28 -23.59 10.75
CA SER A 52 22.27 -22.46 11.66
C SER A 52 22.73 -22.89 13.06
N GLN A 53 23.37 -21.98 13.78
CA GLN A 53 23.77 -22.27 15.17
C GLN A 53 22.50 -22.33 16.06
N PRO A 54 22.32 -23.34 16.94
CA PRO A 54 21.07 -23.58 17.70
C PRO A 54 20.63 -22.50 18.70
N GLN A 55 21.51 -21.56 19.04
CA GLN A 55 21.33 -20.44 19.97
C GLN A 55 20.90 -20.86 21.39
N THR A 56 21.36 -22.01 21.88
CA THR A 56 21.02 -22.56 23.22
C THR A 56 21.46 -21.68 24.39
N GLN A 57 22.34 -20.70 24.17
CA GLN A 57 22.68 -19.68 25.15
C GLN A 57 21.57 -18.62 25.34
N SER A 58 20.59 -18.55 24.46
CA SER A 58 19.48 -17.62 24.54
C SER A 58 18.25 -18.30 25.13
N PRO A 59 17.58 -17.72 26.15
CA PRO A 59 16.34 -18.28 26.71
C PRO A 59 15.23 -18.39 25.65
N LEU A 60 15.29 -17.56 24.60
CA LEU A 60 14.40 -17.62 23.46
C LEU A 60 14.42 -19.01 22.81
N PHE A 61 15.60 -19.63 22.65
CA PHE A 61 15.74 -20.93 21.98
C PHE A 61 15.97 -22.10 22.94
N SER A 62 16.46 -21.86 24.16
CA SER A 62 16.70 -22.92 25.15
C SER A 62 15.51 -23.21 26.06
N THR A 63 14.60 -22.24 26.23
CA THR A 63 13.48 -22.35 27.16
C THR A 63 12.14 -22.29 26.45
N LEU A 64 11.97 -21.37 25.49
CA LEU A 64 10.66 -21.18 24.86
C LEU A 64 10.40 -22.17 23.73
N PRO A 65 9.21 -22.79 23.69
CA PRO A 65 8.81 -23.62 22.56
C PRO A 65 8.51 -22.75 21.32
N PRO A 66 8.53 -23.34 20.11
CA PRO A 66 8.33 -22.60 18.86
C PRO A 66 7.06 -21.76 18.80
N GLU A 67 5.97 -22.21 19.43
CA GLU A 67 4.68 -21.52 19.43
C GLU A 67 4.76 -20.17 20.16
N LEU A 68 5.42 -20.13 21.32
CA LEU A 68 5.60 -18.88 22.08
C LEU A 68 6.59 -17.96 21.38
N ARG A 69 7.63 -18.51 20.74
CA ARG A 69 8.54 -17.72 19.90
C ARG A 69 7.78 -17.04 18.76
N ASN A 70 6.95 -17.79 18.05
CA ASN A 70 6.14 -17.26 16.95
C ASN A 70 5.25 -16.10 17.40
N GLN A 71 4.58 -16.21 18.56
CA GLN A 71 3.78 -15.12 19.11
C GLN A 71 4.64 -13.88 19.45
N ILE A 72 5.79 -14.08 20.08
CA ILE A 72 6.74 -12.98 20.38
C ILE A 72 7.17 -12.30 19.08
N PHE A 73 7.49 -13.08 18.06
CA PHE A 73 7.94 -12.57 16.78
C PHE A 73 6.83 -11.83 16.04
N GLU A 74 5.60 -12.36 16.02
CA GLU A 74 4.45 -11.65 15.46
C GLU A 74 4.26 -10.29 16.14
N LEU A 75 4.28 -10.24 17.47
CA LEU A 75 4.19 -8.97 18.19
C LEU A 75 5.37 -8.02 17.91
N ALA A 76 6.58 -8.55 17.73
CA ALA A 76 7.79 -7.75 17.59
C ALA A 76 8.01 -7.18 16.18
N VAL A 77 7.62 -7.92 15.13
CA VAL A 77 7.92 -7.54 13.74
C VAL A 77 6.69 -7.32 12.86
N SER A 78 5.49 -7.35 13.44
CA SER A 78 4.29 -6.90 12.73
C SER A 78 4.25 -5.40 12.52
N GLN A 79 3.50 -4.96 11.51
CA GLN A 79 3.21 -3.55 11.29
C GLN A 79 2.38 -2.99 12.45
N PHE A 80 2.72 -1.81 12.94
CA PHE A 80 1.99 -1.12 14.01
C PHE A 80 1.95 0.40 13.78
N GLU A 81 1.04 1.08 14.48
CA GLU A 81 0.95 2.55 14.52
C GLU A 81 2.06 3.14 15.41
N ASP A 82 2.96 3.92 14.82
CA ASP A 82 4.00 4.65 15.54
C ASP A 82 3.40 5.89 16.22
N ARG A 83 3.00 5.73 17.48
CA ARG A 83 2.38 6.78 18.30
C ARG A 83 3.24 8.03 18.49
N THR A 84 4.53 7.96 18.17
CA THR A 84 5.44 9.12 18.22
C THR A 84 5.34 9.99 16.97
N ARG A 85 4.68 9.51 15.91
CA ARG A 85 4.52 10.19 14.61
C ARG A 85 3.03 10.34 14.26
N PRO A 86 2.28 11.15 15.03
CA PRO A 86 0.88 11.43 14.72
C PRO A 86 0.75 12.24 13.43
N PHE A 87 -0.29 11.95 12.67
CA PHE A 87 -0.71 12.82 11.59
C PHE A 87 -1.43 14.05 12.14
N SER A 88 -1.33 15.17 11.42
CA SER A 88 -2.13 16.35 11.74
C SER A 88 -3.62 16.02 11.59
N ALA A 89 -4.45 16.50 12.52
CA ALA A 89 -5.90 16.26 12.51
C ALA A 89 -6.62 16.78 11.26
N ASN A 90 -5.99 17.72 10.52
CA ASN A 90 -6.49 18.26 9.25
C ASN A 90 -5.76 17.70 8.01
N ALA A 91 -4.93 16.67 8.17
CA ALA A 91 -4.32 15.99 7.03
C ALA A 91 -5.38 15.20 6.26
N PHE A 92 -5.21 15.07 4.95
CA PHE A 92 -6.15 14.33 4.08
C PHE A 92 -6.27 12.83 4.39
N TRP A 93 -5.34 12.28 5.15
CA TRP A 93 -5.30 10.87 5.54
C TRP A 93 -5.65 10.65 7.02
N TYR A 94 -5.89 11.72 7.79
CA TYR A 94 -6.32 11.59 9.18
C TYR A 94 -7.78 11.09 9.23
N ARG A 95 -7.98 9.90 9.76
CA ARG A 95 -9.30 9.24 9.94
C ARG A 95 -9.19 8.11 10.96
N PRO A 96 -10.31 7.53 11.45
CA PRO A 96 -10.26 6.36 12.31
C PRO A 96 -9.38 5.24 11.74
N GLY A 97 -8.44 4.75 12.56
CA GLY A 97 -7.45 3.74 12.17
C GLY A 97 -6.28 4.27 11.32
N HIS A 98 -6.19 5.58 11.11
CA HIS A 98 -5.10 6.26 10.39
C HIS A 98 -4.73 7.55 11.13
N HIS A 99 -4.41 7.45 12.42
CA HIS A 99 -4.01 8.60 13.23
C HIS A 99 -2.49 8.77 13.29
N TYR A 100 -1.74 7.72 12.96
CA TYR A 100 -0.29 7.66 13.10
C TYR A 100 0.36 7.02 11.87
N GLU A 101 1.63 7.31 11.65
CA GLU A 101 2.41 6.58 10.65
C GLU A 101 2.55 5.11 11.01
N LEU A 102 2.55 4.25 9.99
CA LEU A 102 2.76 2.82 10.17
C LEU A 102 4.24 2.48 10.10
N ARG A 103 4.67 1.59 10.99
CA ARG A 103 6.06 1.16 11.09
C ARG A 103 6.13 -0.35 11.24
N THR A 104 7.21 -0.91 10.71
CA THR A 104 7.56 -2.33 10.87
C THR A 104 9.02 -2.40 11.29
N GLU A 105 9.28 -2.96 12.47
CA GLU A 105 10.64 -3.10 12.99
C GLU A 105 11.29 -4.38 12.48
N THR A 106 12.39 -4.23 11.75
CA THR A 106 13.11 -5.35 11.11
C THR A 106 14.49 -5.60 11.70
N SER A 107 14.86 -4.85 12.75
CA SER A 107 16.14 -5.01 13.45
C SER A 107 16.33 -6.43 13.97
N LEU A 108 15.26 -7.04 14.49
CA LEU A 108 15.27 -8.41 15.01
C LEU A 108 15.72 -9.43 13.96
N LEU A 109 15.32 -9.25 12.68
CA LEU A 109 15.70 -10.13 11.56
C LEU A 109 17.21 -10.22 11.33
N ARG A 110 17.97 -9.25 11.83
CA ARG A 110 19.42 -9.16 11.66
C ARG A 110 20.21 -9.79 12.81
N THR A 111 19.54 -10.37 13.80
CA THR A 111 20.17 -10.89 15.02
C THR A 111 20.87 -12.22 14.79
N CYS A 112 20.16 -13.23 14.24
CA CYS A 112 20.73 -14.52 13.91
C CYS A 112 19.92 -15.23 12.82
N ARG A 113 20.52 -16.28 12.24
CA ARG A 113 19.91 -17.08 11.16
C ARG A 113 18.60 -17.77 11.57
N LEU A 114 18.53 -18.29 12.80
CA LEU A 114 17.29 -18.94 13.30
C LEU A 114 16.14 -17.95 13.43
N ILE A 115 16.38 -16.75 13.98
CA ILE A 115 15.38 -15.69 14.02
C ILE A 115 14.95 -15.35 12.60
N TYR A 116 15.88 -15.09 11.67
CA TYR A 116 15.53 -14.80 10.29
C TYR A 116 14.65 -15.89 9.66
N TYR A 117 14.99 -17.17 9.88
CA TYR A 117 14.25 -18.32 9.38
C TYR A 117 12.80 -18.35 9.90
N GLU A 118 12.59 -18.20 11.20
CA GLU A 118 11.26 -18.27 11.83
C GLU A 118 10.41 -17.02 11.54
N THR A 119 11.03 -15.86 11.24
CA THR A 119 10.32 -14.56 11.33
C THR A 119 10.28 -13.72 10.06
N SER A 120 11.16 -13.96 9.09
CA SER A 120 11.35 -13.09 7.92
C SER A 120 10.08 -12.87 7.07
N VAL A 121 9.11 -13.77 7.18
CA VAL A 121 7.82 -13.68 6.49
C VAL A 121 6.84 -12.69 7.12
N ILE A 122 6.90 -12.53 8.45
CA ILE A 122 5.91 -11.79 9.23
C ILE A 122 5.78 -10.32 8.79
N PRO A 123 6.88 -9.57 8.53
CA PRO A 123 6.78 -8.17 8.11
C PRO A 123 5.95 -7.96 6.84
N ILE A 124 6.09 -8.85 5.85
CA ILE A 124 5.33 -8.76 4.60
C ILE A 124 3.90 -9.25 4.81
N ARG A 125 3.74 -10.36 5.54
CA ARG A 125 2.42 -10.99 5.76
C ARG A 125 1.48 -10.17 6.63
N SER A 126 2.01 -9.45 7.61
CA SER A 126 1.21 -8.64 8.53
C SER A 126 1.01 -7.20 8.07
N ALA A 127 1.73 -6.76 7.03
CA ALA A 127 1.62 -5.39 6.55
C ALA A 127 0.35 -5.20 5.71
N THR A 128 -0.33 -4.09 5.97
CA THR A 128 -1.22 -3.47 5.00
C THR A 128 -0.41 -2.50 4.14
N HIS A 129 -0.48 -2.72 2.84
CA HIS A 129 0.22 -1.94 1.83
C HIS A 129 -0.67 -0.81 1.35
N TYR A 130 -0.47 0.38 1.92
CA TYR A 130 -1.26 1.56 1.61
C TYR A 130 -0.76 2.31 0.39
N PHE A 131 -1.66 2.61 -0.54
CA PHE A 131 -1.39 3.45 -1.71
C PHE A 131 -2.43 4.55 -1.80
N TYR A 132 -1.96 5.80 -1.96
CA TYR A 132 -2.83 6.97 -2.03
C TYR A 132 -2.69 7.63 -3.40
N TYR A 133 -3.71 7.53 -4.22
CA TYR A 133 -3.72 8.22 -5.51
C TYR A 133 -3.83 9.75 -5.32
N ASN A 134 -3.07 10.52 -6.12
CA ASN A 134 -3.10 11.99 -6.24
C ASN A 134 -2.88 12.80 -4.94
N ARG A 135 -2.42 12.19 -3.84
CA ARG A 135 -2.29 12.88 -2.53
C ARG A 135 -1.00 12.60 -1.76
N GLN A 136 -0.08 11.81 -2.30
CA GLN A 136 1.31 11.78 -1.84
C GLN A 136 2.18 12.71 -2.71
N SER A 137 3.07 13.45 -2.04
CA SER A 137 4.28 13.98 -2.69
C SER A 137 5.13 12.80 -3.13
N TYR A 138 5.78 12.92 -4.29
CA TYR A 138 6.51 11.88 -5.01
C TYR A 138 5.56 10.96 -5.78
N ASP A 139 5.64 11.06 -7.10
CA ASP A 139 5.14 10.10 -8.06
C ASP A 139 5.12 8.71 -7.44
N LEU A 140 3.95 8.07 -7.34
CA LEU A 140 3.90 6.63 -7.09
C LEU A 140 4.82 6.03 -8.15
N PRO A 141 6.02 5.52 -7.79
CA PRO A 141 6.91 5.06 -8.83
C PRO A 141 6.15 3.91 -9.48
N VAL A 142 6.06 3.94 -10.81
CA VAL A 142 5.75 2.75 -11.62
C VAL A 142 6.63 1.57 -11.15
N ASP A 143 7.77 1.88 -10.54
CA ASP A 143 8.73 1.01 -9.87
C ASP A 143 8.55 0.94 -8.33
N ASN A 144 7.36 0.57 -7.83
CA ASN A 144 7.15 0.37 -6.39
C ASN A 144 7.94 -0.84 -5.86
N TYR A 145 8.23 -0.87 -4.54
CA TYR A 145 9.05 -1.93 -3.94
C TYR A 145 8.43 -3.33 -4.02
N LEU A 146 7.11 -3.44 -4.19
CA LEU A 146 6.41 -4.72 -4.27
C LEU A 146 6.80 -5.50 -5.54
N HIS A 147 7.05 -4.79 -6.64
CA HIS A 147 7.57 -5.41 -7.87
C HIS A 147 9.03 -5.90 -7.72
N HIS A 148 9.75 -5.46 -6.68
CA HIS A 148 11.13 -5.88 -6.40
C HIS A 148 11.25 -6.99 -5.35
N LEU A 149 10.12 -7.41 -4.77
CA LEU A 149 10.07 -8.59 -3.91
C LEU A 149 10.39 -9.83 -4.75
N ALA A 150 11.15 -10.76 -4.17
CA ALA A 150 11.30 -12.07 -4.80
C ALA A 150 9.98 -12.85 -4.66
N ARG A 151 9.81 -13.86 -5.52
CA ARG A 151 8.52 -14.55 -5.66
C ARG A 151 8.04 -15.17 -4.35
N LYS A 152 8.94 -15.76 -3.58
CA LYS A 152 8.65 -16.34 -2.26
C LYS A 152 8.10 -15.28 -1.28
N GLU A 153 8.60 -14.06 -1.34
CA GLU A 153 8.13 -12.94 -0.53
C GLU A 153 6.78 -12.43 -1.04
N GLN A 154 6.56 -12.40 -2.36
CA GLN A 154 5.27 -12.01 -2.94
C GLN A 154 4.14 -12.95 -2.50
N ASP A 155 4.38 -14.26 -2.39
CA ASP A 155 3.37 -15.24 -1.94
C ASP A 155 2.84 -14.95 -0.51
N ASN A 156 3.54 -14.09 0.23
CA ASN A 156 3.17 -13.66 1.57
C ASN A 156 2.45 -12.31 1.61
N LEU A 157 2.22 -11.65 0.47
CA LEU A 157 1.43 -10.43 0.42
C LEU A 157 0.01 -10.71 0.88
N TYR A 158 -0.43 -9.97 1.90
CA TYR A 158 -1.74 -10.19 2.50
C TYR A 158 -2.72 -9.11 2.08
N HIS A 159 -2.47 -7.85 2.44
CA HIS A 159 -3.48 -6.80 2.31
C HIS A 159 -2.98 -5.61 1.48
N LEU A 160 -3.61 -5.39 0.35
CA LEU A 160 -3.53 -4.14 -0.42
C LEU A 160 -4.65 -3.20 0.02
N HIS A 161 -4.32 -1.97 0.41
CA HIS A 161 -5.31 -0.93 0.69
C HIS A 161 -5.06 0.28 -0.20
N PHE A 162 -5.93 0.47 -1.18
CA PHE A 162 -5.83 1.50 -2.20
C PHE A 162 -6.85 2.60 -1.95
N PHE A 163 -6.39 3.85 -1.84
CA PHE A 163 -7.24 5.03 -1.84
C PHE A 163 -7.30 5.61 -3.26
N ALA A 164 -8.48 5.52 -3.86
CA ALA A 164 -8.75 6.03 -5.21
C ALA A 164 -9.49 7.37 -5.16
N SER A 165 -9.44 8.09 -6.27
CA SER A 165 -10.22 9.25 -6.67
C SER A 165 -11.09 8.86 -7.87
N VAL A 166 -12.21 9.57 -8.04
CA VAL A 166 -13.03 9.47 -9.27
C VAL A 166 -12.94 10.77 -10.09
N PRO A 167 -13.03 10.70 -11.43
CA PRO A 167 -13.33 9.54 -12.26
C PRO A 167 -12.16 8.55 -12.48
N LEU A 168 -12.52 7.39 -13.01
CA LEU A 168 -11.91 6.05 -13.03
C LEU A 168 -10.47 5.88 -13.58
N TRP A 169 -9.70 6.95 -13.80
CA TRP A 169 -8.30 6.86 -14.29
C TRP A 169 -7.39 6.10 -13.33
N ASP A 170 -7.81 5.97 -12.07
CA ASP A 170 -7.05 5.40 -10.97
C ASP A 170 -7.00 3.86 -11.01
N PHE A 171 -7.96 3.24 -11.70
CA PHE A 171 -8.04 1.79 -11.77
C PHE A 171 -6.97 1.14 -12.63
N GLU A 172 -6.38 1.87 -13.58
CA GLU A 172 -5.25 1.33 -14.34
C GLU A 172 -4.05 1.04 -13.42
N TYR A 173 -3.78 1.93 -12.45
CA TYR A 173 -2.70 1.71 -11.49
C TYR A 173 -3.06 0.63 -10.46
N LEU A 174 -4.30 0.61 -9.98
CA LEU A 174 -4.76 -0.50 -9.14
C LEU A 174 -4.61 -1.84 -9.85
N GLN A 175 -5.01 -1.93 -11.12
CA GLN A 175 -4.89 -3.16 -11.92
C GLN A 175 -3.41 -3.58 -12.09
N LYS A 176 -2.49 -2.61 -12.22
CA LYS A 176 -1.03 -2.87 -12.18
C LYS A 176 -0.54 -3.36 -10.83
N LEU A 177 -1.29 -3.25 -9.74
CA LEU A 177 -0.96 -3.89 -8.46
C LEU A 177 -1.65 -5.25 -8.29
N LEU A 178 -2.84 -5.43 -8.89
CA LEU A 178 -3.64 -6.66 -8.78
C LEU A 178 -3.05 -7.88 -9.51
N HIS A 179 -1.97 -7.72 -10.28
CA HIS A 179 -1.15 -8.87 -10.74
C HIS A 179 -0.35 -9.56 -9.61
N LEU A 180 -0.22 -8.91 -8.44
CA LEU A 180 0.45 -9.49 -7.27
C LEU A 180 -0.53 -10.35 -6.47
N PRO A 181 -0.07 -11.41 -5.79
CA PRO A 181 -0.93 -12.39 -5.13
C PRO A 181 -1.46 -11.91 -3.76
N PHE A 182 -2.19 -10.79 -3.75
CA PHE A 182 -2.83 -10.28 -2.55
C PHE A 182 -4.04 -11.12 -2.15
N LYS A 183 -4.13 -11.46 -0.86
CA LYS A 183 -5.26 -12.22 -0.29
C LYS A 183 -6.45 -11.35 0.10
N ARG A 184 -6.20 -10.07 0.36
CA ARG A 184 -7.21 -9.06 0.72
C ARG A 184 -6.94 -7.78 -0.07
N VAL A 185 -7.97 -7.24 -0.70
CA VAL A 185 -7.90 -5.95 -1.39
C VAL A 185 -8.96 -5.03 -0.79
N THR A 186 -8.57 -3.82 -0.41
CA THR A 186 -9.50 -2.78 0.04
C THR A 186 -9.36 -1.56 -0.85
N LEU A 187 -10.47 -1.12 -1.41
CA LEU A 187 -10.59 0.12 -2.14
C LEU A 187 -11.35 1.13 -1.29
N SER A 188 -10.77 2.31 -1.07
CA SER A 188 -11.41 3.39 -0.32
C SER A 188 -11.62 4.62 -1.20
N LEU A 189 -12.84 5.16 -1.17
CA LEU A 189 -13.16 6.50 -1.67
C LEU A 189 -13.55 7.38 -0.48
N ARG A 190 -12.69 8.34 -0.14
CA ARG A 190 -12.95 9.32 0.93
C ARG A 190 -13.88 10.42 0.45
N HIS A 191 -14.39 11.25 1.38
CA HIS A 191 -15.16 12.44 0.99
C HIS A 191 -14.40 13.30 -0.04
N SER A 192 -13.09 13.47 0.15
CA SER A 192 -12.25 14.28 -0.71
C SER A 192 -11.89 13.62 -2.06
N ASP A 193 -12.28 12.38 -2.27
CA ASP A 193 -11.94 11.60 -3.47
C ASP A 193 -13.08 11.59 -4.50
N TRP A 194 -14.27 12.04 -4.12
CA TRP A 194 -15.40 12.19 -5.03
C TRP A 194 -15.18 13.33 -6.03
N LEU A 195 -15.61 13.12 -7.26
CA LEU A 195 -15.56 14.15 -8.30
C LEU A 195 -16.41 15.34 -7.84
N GLY A 196 -15.80 16.53 -7.85
CA GLY A 196 -16.46 17.78 -7.47
C GLY A 196 -16.78 17.91 -5.97
N TRP A 197 -16.16 17.11 -5.10
CA TRP A 197 -16.34 17.16 -3.64
C TRP A 197 -16.28 18.59 -3.05
N LYS A 198 -15.39 19.45 -3.57
CA LYS A 198 -15.24 20.84 -3.13
C LYS A 198 -16.47 21.72 -3.38
N ARG A 199 -17.28 21.35 -4.37
CA ARG A 199 -18.47 22.08 -4.83
C ARG A 199 -19.77 21.37 -4.45
N ASP A 200 -19.67 20.39 -3.57
CA ASP A 200 -20.82 19.61 -3.11
C ASP A 200 -21.62 18.91 -4.21
N THR A 201 -20.98 18.57 -5.33
CA THR A 201 -21.66 17.91 -6.45
C THR A 201 -22.23 16.55 -6.07
N LYS A 202 -23.35 16.15 -6.69
CA LYS A 202 -24.02 14.87 -6.46
C LYS A 202 -23.03 13.70 -6.55
N LEU A 203 -23.12 12.75 -5.60
CA LEU A 203 -22.27 11.57 -5.62
C LEU A 203 -22.60 10.69 -6.82
N TRP A 204 -21.56 10.18 -7.46
CA TRP A 204 -21.69 9.25 -8.56
C TRP A 204 -20.53 8.25 -8.54
N LEU A 205 -20.87 6.98 -8.72
CA LEU A 205 -19.94 5.89 -8.89
C LEU A 205 -20.47 4.95 -9.97
N GLY A 206 -19.61 4.68 -10.96
CA GLY A 206 -19.83 3.71 -12.03
C GLY A 206 -19.87 2.26 -11.52
N ARG A 207 -19.82 1.31 -12.44
CA ARG A 207 -19.85 -0.13 -12.12
C ARG A 207 -18.44 -0.69 -12.01
N LEU A 208 -17.88 -0.66 -10.81
CA LEU A 208 -16.51 -1.10 -10.55
C LEU A 208 -16.25 -2.57 -10.89
N ASN A 209 -17.28 -3.39 -10.77
CA ASN A 209 -17.21 -4.83 -10.96
C ASN A 209 -16.94 -5.25 -12.42
N HIS A 210 -17.11 -4.35 -13.40
CA HIS A 210 -16.72 -4.61 -14.79
C HIS A 210 -15.32 -4.10 -15.13
N GLU A 211 -14.73 -3.27 -14.27
CA GLU A 211 -13.46 -2.61 -14.51
C GLU A 211 -12.29 -3.25 -13.74
N LEU A 212 -12.61 -4.07 -12.73
CA LEU A 212 -11.65 -4.68 -11.83
C LEU A 212 -11.63 -6.19 -11.95
N LEU A 213 -10.44 -6.72 -12.27
CA LEU A 213 -10.14 -8.15 -12.20
C LEU A 213 -9.23 -8.39 -11.00
N LEU A 214 -9.70 -9.15 -10.02
CA LEU A 214 -8.97 -9.44 -8.79
C LEU A 214 -7.94 -10.55 -8.99
N PRO A 215 -6.87 -10.63 -8.18
CA PRO A 215 -5.97 -11.78 -8.20
C PRO A 215 -6.73 -13.06 -7.80
N HIS A 216 -6.47 -14.22 -8.41
CA HIS A 216 -7.00 -15.54 -7.98
C HIS A 216 -6.74 -15.88 -6.52
N THR A 217 -5.70 -15.27 -5.92
CA THR A 217 -5.41 -15.45 -4.48
C THR A 217 -6.29 -14.59 -3.57
N CYS A 218 -7.07 -13.66 -4.12
CA CYS A 218 -7.91 -12.74 -3.37
C CYS A 218 -9.11 -13.47 -2.76
N GLN A 219 -9.14 -13.52 -1.44
CA GLN A 219 -10.19 -14.16 -0.64
C GLN A 219 -11.25 -13.15 -0.18
N GLU A 220 -10.89 -11.86 -0.14
CA GLU A 220 -11.78 -10.78 0.27
C GLU A 220 -11.46 -9.49 -0.49
N PHE A 221 -12.48 -8.93 -1.14
CA PHE A 221 -12.48 -7.57 -1.64
C PHE A 221 -13.39 -6.71 -0.75
N ALA A 222 -12.92 -5.53 -0.35
CA ALA A 222 -13.71 -4.59 0.42
C ALA A 222 -13.76 -3.22 -0.25
N LEU A 223 -14.95 -2.61 -0.26
CA LEU A 223 -15.17 -1.24 -0.74
C LEU A 223 -15.57 -0.37 0.43
N GLU A 224 -14.75 0.63 0.76
CA GLU A 224 -15.05 1.65 1.77
C GLU A 224 -15.45 2.95 1.06
N LEU A 225 -16.67 3.40 1.30
CA LEU A 225 -17.22 4.64 0.75
C LEU A 225 -17.48 5.62 1.89
N GLU A 226 -16.86 6.79 1.84
CA GLU A 226 -17.04 7.83 2.84
C GLU A 226 -17.55 9.12 2.20
N THR A 227 -18.54 9.75 2.82
CA THR A 227 -19.06 11.07 2.42
C THR A 227 -19.44 11.90 3.64
N LEU A 228 -19.94 13.11 3.43
CA LEU A 228 -20.50 13.94 4.50
C LEU A 228 -21.83 13.36 4.99
N GLN A 229 -22.10 13.46 6.29
CA GLN A 229 -23.33 12.92 6.91
C GLN A 229 -24.62 13.38 6.19
N ARG A 230 -24.65 14.64 5.73
CA ARG A 230 -25.79 15.21 4.98
C ARG A 230 -26.03 14.59 3.60
N LYS A 231 -25.04 13.88 3.05
CA LYS A 231 -25.11 13.18 1.75
C LYS A 231 -25.33 11.68 1.89
N LYS A 232 -25.67 11.20 3.10
CA LYS A 232 -25.91 9.77 3.37
C LYS A 232 -26.86 9.14 2.36
N ASN A 233 -28.00 9.77 2.07
CA ASN A 233 -29.00 9.18 1.17
C ASN A 233 -28.46 8.98 -0.25
N GLU A 234 -27.62 9.91 -0.75
CA GLU A 234 -26.94 9.73 -2.04
C GLU A 234 -25.96 8.56 -2.02
N LEU A 235 -25.25 8.36 -0.89
CA LEU A 235 -24.37 7.21 -0.74
C LEU A 235 -25.17 5.91 -0.64
N ASP A 236 -26.30 5.90 0.06
CA ASP A 236 -27.17 4.73 0.19
C ASP A 236 -27.67 4.25 -1.19
N GLU A 237 -28.01 5.16 -2.12
CA GLU A 237 -28.34 4.81 -3.52
C GLU A 237 -27.19 4.08 -4.24
N ILE A 238 -25.94 4.48 -3.98
CA ILE A 238 -24.75 3.81 -4.54
C ILE A 238 -24.58 2.43 -3.90
N VAL A 239 -24.71 2.35 -2.57
CA VAL A 239 -24.60 1.10 -1.79
C VAL A 239 -25.63 0.08 -2.28
N GLN A 240 -26.89 0.48 -2.47
CA GLN A 240 -27.94 -0.42 -2.97
C GLN A 240 -27.60 -1.03 -4.34
N ARG A 241 -27.01 -0.24 -5.24
CA ARG A 241 -26.52 -0.77 -6.53
C ARG A 241 -25.31 -1.68 -6.35
N ALA A 242 -24.43 -1.37 -5.40
CA ALA A 242 -23.21 -2.14 -5.16
C ALA A 242 -23.48 -3.51 -4.52
N LEU A 243 -24.54 -3.65 -3.73
CA LEU A 243 -24.93 -4.94 -3.12
C LEU A 243 -25.22 -6.02 -4.17
N THR A 244 -25.55 -5.65 -5.41
CA THR A 244 -25.80 -6.58 -6.51
C THR A 244 -24.56 -6.86 -7.36
N TRP A 245 -23.39 -6.32 -6.99
CA TRP A 245 -22.16 -6.53 -7.74
C TRP A 245 -21.55 -7.87 -7.39
N GLU A 246 -20.92 -8.49 -8.38
CA GLU A 246 -20.09 -9.67 -8.24
C GLU A 246 -18.75 -9.35 -8.88
N PHE A 247 -17.66 -9.67 -8.18
CA PHE A 247 -16.30 -9.42 -8.68
C PHE A 247 -15.68 -10.72 -9.17
N GLN A 248 -15.01 -10.65 -10.32
CA GLN A 248 -14.33 -11.79 -10.91
C GLN A 248 -12.83 -11.74 -10.58
N ALA A 249 -12.26 -12.89 -10.26
CA ALA A 249 -10.82 -13.10 -10.16
C ALA A 249 -10.21 -13.52 -11.51
N ASP A 250 -8.89 -13.42 -11.67
CA ASP A 250 -8.19 -13.69 -12.94
C ASP A 250 -8.27 -15.14 -13.42
N ASP A 251 -8.57 -16.09 -12.53
CA ASP A 251 -8.87 -17.49 -12.84
C ASP A 251 -10.37 -17.77 -13.12
N GLY A 252 -11.21 -16.72 -13.04
CA GLY A 252 -12.65 -16.78 -13.25
C GLY A 252 -13.46 -17.09 -11.99
N ALA A 253 -12.84 -17.27 -10.83
CA ALA A 253 -13.58 -17.43 -9.59
C ALA A 253 -14.35 -16.14 -9.22
N MET A 254 -15.49 -16.29 -8.58
CA MET A 254 -16.38 -15.18 -8.26
C MET A 254 -16.34 -14.85 -6.77
N LEU A 255 -16.27 -13.56 -6.47
CA LEU A 255 -16.46 -13.01 -5.13
C LEU A 255 -17.85 -12.38 -5.03
N ILE A 256 -18.66 -12.87 -4.10
CA ILE A 256 -20.06 -12.46 -3.90
C ILE A 256 -20.18 -11.60 -2.63
N CYS A 257 -21.09 -10.63 -2.67
CA CYS A 257 -21.32 -9.72 -1.55
C CYS A 257 -21.85 -10.46 -0.31
N GLU A 258 -21.19 -10.26 0.83
CA GLU A 258 -21.67 -10.69 2.14
C GLU A 258 -22.49 -9.55 2.76
N THR A 259 -23.80 -9.57 2.52
CA THR A 259 -24.70 -8.48 2.94
C THR A 259 -24.82 -8.35 4.46
N ASP A 260 -24.61 -9.45 5.20
CA ASP A 260 -24.52 -9.50 6.67
C ASP A 260 -23.29 -8.77 7.23
N ARG A 261 -22.28 -8.52 6.39
CA ARG A 261 -21.06 -7.79 6.74
C ARG A 261 -21.03 -6.34 6.28
N LEU A 262 -22.18 -5.80 5.90
CA LEU A 262 -22.31 -4.36 5.65
C LEU A 262 -22.04 -3.59 6.95
N VAL A 263 -20.90 -2.90 7.03
CA VAL A 263 -20.54 -2.09 8.20
C VAL A 263 -20.78 -0.63 7.89
N THR A 264 -21.64 -0.01 8.70
CA THR A 264 -21.87 1.44 8.65
C THR A 264 -21.27 2.08 9.89
N SER A 265 -20.54 3.18 9.70
CA SER A 265 -19.98 3.95 10.80
C SER A 265 -20.03 5.45 10.51
N SER A 266 -19.73 6.24 11.52
CA SER A 266 -19.60 7.69 11.39
C SER A 266 -18.46 8.19 12.25
N TRP A 267 -17.88 9.31 11.87
CA TRP A 267 -16.82 9.94 12.64
C TRP A 267 -16.81 11.45 12.43
N ILE A 268 -16.15 12.17 13.32
CA ILE A 268 -16.05 13.63 13.28
C ILE A 268 -14.59 14.00 12.98
N GLY A 269 -14.39 14.76 11.91
CA GLY A 269 -13.08 15.31 11.55
C GLY A 269 -13.09 16.82 11.48
N ARG A 270 -11.94 17.39 11.14
CA ARG A 270 -11.76 18.84 10.93
C ARG A 270 -12.43 19.26 9.63
N SER A 271 -13.01 20.48 9.61
CA SER A 271 -13.68 21.05 8.42
C SER A 271 -12.74 21.71 7.42
N ASP A 272 -11.46 21.72 7.68
CA ASP A 272 -10.41 22.22 6.81
C ASP A 272 -9.40 21.11 6.54
N TYR A 273 -8.78 21.19 5.36
CA TYR A 273 -7.70 20.28 4.98
C TYR A 273 -6.40 21.08 4.84
N ASN A 274 -5.36 20.71 5.59
CA ASN A 274 -4.10 21.45 5.63
C ASN A 274 -4.28 22.96 5.88
N ASN A 275 -5.20 23.32 6.78
CA ASN A 275 -5.59 24.70 7.11
C ASN A 275 -6.34 25.45 5.98
N ILE A 276 -6.78 24.75 4.94
CA ILE A 276 -7.56 25.31 3.84
C ILE A 276 -9.03 24.92 4.00
N ARG A 277 -9.90 25.93 4.11
CA ARG A 277 -11.35 25.72 4.15
C ARG A 277 -11.88 25.21 2.82
N CYS A 278 -12.87 24.34 2.89
CA CYS A 278 -13.61 23.85 1.74
C CYS A 278 -15.01 24.47 1.73
N GLU A 279 -15.45 25.01 0.60
CA GLU A 279 -16.76 25.65 0.45
C GLU A 279 -17.92 24.67 0.70
N ALA A 280 -17.74 23.39 0.36
CA ALA A 280 -18.74 22.34 0.58
C ALA A 280 -18.94 21.97 2.06
N HIS A 281 -18.09 22.44 2.96
CA HIS A 281 -18.17 22.13 4.38
C HIS A 281 -18.97 23.17 5.15
N SER A 282 -19.64 22.74 6.21
CA SER A 282 -20.33 23.66 7.10
C SER A 282 -19.35 24.64 7.77
N PRO A 283 -19.78 25.86 8.16
CA PRO A 283 -18.89 26.90 8.72
C PRO A 283 -18.19 26.53 10.04
N GLY A 284 -18.63 25.47 10.71
CA GLY A 284 -18.07 25.00 11.98
C GLY A 284 -16.66 24.44 11.85
N PRO A 285 -15.95 24.21 12.97
CA PRO A 285 -14.58 23.69 12.99
C PRO A 285 -14.48 22.20 12.64
N THR A 286 -15.63 21.50 12.61
CA THR A 286 -15.72 20.06 12.41
C THR A 286 -16.80 19.70 11.40
N ILE A 287 -16.69 18.49 10.88
CA ILE A 287 -17.66 17.87 9.95
C ILE A 287 -17.86 16.41 10.33
N SER A 288 -19.10 15.98 10.20
CA SER A 288 -19.49 14.58 10.41
C SER A 288 -19.43 13.83 9.09
N TYR A 289 -18.71 12.72 9.10
CA TYR A 289 -18.58 11.79 7.99
C TYR A 289 -19.46 10.56 8.21
N HIS A 290 -19.99 10.05 7.11
CA HIS A 290 -20.70 8.78 7.02
C HIS A 290 -19.89 7.81 6.18
N VAL A 291 -19.63 6.62 6.70
CA VAL A 291 -18.80 5.60 6.06
C VAL A 291 -19.57 4.29 5.95
N VAL A 292 -19.57 3.71 4.77
CA VAL A 292 -20.12 2.37 4.51
C VAL A 292 -19.01 1.48 3.96
N ARG A 293 -18.86 0.29 4.54
CA ARG A 293 -17.97 -0.76 4.07
C ARG A 293 -18.79 -1.94 3.57
N LEU A 294 -18.58 -2.30 2.31
CA LEU A 294 -19.08 -3.53 1.71
C LEU A 294 -17.93 -4.54 1.57
N SER A 295 -18.23 -5.82 1.68
CA SER A 295 -17.26 -6.90 1.52
C SER A 295 -17.81 -7.99 0.59
N TRP A 296 -16.94 -8.48 -0.30
CA TRP A 296 -17.18 -9.62 -1.17
C TRP A 296 -16.14 -10.69 -0.86
N ARG A 297 -16.56 -11.96 -0.82
CA ARG A 297 -15.66 -13.08 -0.54
C ARG A 297 -15.78 -14.16 -1.58
N LEU A 298 -14.67 -14.87 -1.75
CA LEU A 298 -14.58 -16.02 -2.63
C LEU A 298 -15.61 -17.06 -2.19
N VAL A 299 -16.45 -17.51 -3.12
CA VAL A 299 -17.35 -18.62 -2.88
C VAL A 299 -16.51 -19.90 -2.82
N GLY A 300 -16.53 -20.58 -1.68
CA GLY A 300 -15.82 -21.85 -1.47
C GLY A 300 -16.49 -23.03 -2.16
#